data_AF-A0A7C3KRT4-F1
#
_entry.id   AF-A0A7C3KRT4-F1
#
_cell.length_a   1.000
_cell.length_b   1.000
_cell.length_c   1.000
_cell.angle_alpha   90.00
_cell.angle_beta   90.00
_cell.angle_gamma   90.00
#
_symmetry.space_group_name_H-M   'P 1'
#
loop_
_entity.id
_entity.type
_entity.pdbx_description
1 polymer ?
#
loop_
_entity_poly.entity_id
_entity_poly.type
_entity_poly.pdbx_seq_one_letter_code
_entity_poly.pdbx_strand_id
1 'polypeptide(L)' 'MGKIAKNIRHLRMLNGWSQEQFAQKLGISRARVGSYEESRCEPPIALLIRMSEFFHVAIDAL' A
#
# COMPACT_ATOMS: atom_id res chain seq x y z
N MET A 1 -2.84 -13.93 5.80
CA MET A 1 -2.03 -12.72 5.52
C MET A 1 -1.65 -12.73 4.05
N GLY A 2 -2.36 -11.96 3.22
CA GLY A 2 -2.10 -11.92 1.77
C GLY A 2 -0.71 -11.37 1.47
N LYS A 3 -0.07 -11.84 0.39
CA LYS A 3 1.26 -11.34 -0.05
C LYS A 3 1.21 -9.81 -0.26
N ILE A 4 0.13 -9.33 -0.86
CA ILE A 4 -0.09 -7.90 -1.14
C ILE A 4 -0.08 -7.04 0.13
N ALA A 5 -0.83 -7.45 1.15
CA ALA A 5 -0.90 -6.73 2.42
C ALA A 5 0.49 -6.60 3.10
N LYS A 6 1.30 -7.66 3.02
CA LYS A 6 2.67 -7.67 3.56
C LYS A 6 3.59 -6.74 2.78
N ASN A 7 3.51 -6.76 1.45
CA ASN A 7 4.34 -5.95 0.56
C ASN A 7 4.03 -4.46 0.70
N ILE A 8 2.74 -4.08 0.77
CA ILE A 8 2.33 -2.70 1.04
C ILE A 8 2.90 -2.20 2.37
N ARG A 9 2.74 -2.98 3.44
CA ARG A 9 3.28 -2.64 4.76
C ARG A 9 4.80 -2.56 4.72
N HIS A 10 5.46 -3.47 4.03
CA HIS A 10 6.91 -3.51 3.90
C HIS A 10 7.43 -2.25 3.19
N LEU A 11 6.89 -1.90 2.04
CA LEU A 11 7.27 -0.69 1.29
C LEU A 11 7.04 0.57 2.10
N ARG A 12 5.92 0.67 2.83
CA ARG A 12 5.66 1.80 3.73
C ARG A 12 6.73 1.90 4.83
N MET A 13 7.03 0.79 5.49
CA MET A 13 7.99 0.74 6.60
C MET A 13 9.43 1.00 6.12
N LEU A 14 9.82 0.50 4.94
CA LEU A 14 11.12 0.78 4.32
C LEU A 14 11.33 2.28 4.09
N ASN A 15 10.27 3.01 3.79
CA ASN A 15 10.31 4.45 3.61
C ASN A 15 10.11 5.25 4.92
N GLY A 16 9.98 4.58 6.06
CA GLY A 16 9.83 5.21 7.37
C GLY A 16 8.50 5.97 7.57
N TRP A 17 7.46 5.66 6.80
CA TRP A 17 6.20 6.40 6.86
C TRP A 17 5.19 5.79 7.84
N SER A 18 4.47 6.65 8.55
CA SER A 18 3.24 6.27 9.23
C SER A 18 2.14 5.92 8.20
N GLN A 19 1.09 5.20 8.64
CA GLN A 19 -0.06 4.94 7.77
C GLN A 19 -0.72 6.23 7.28
N GLU A 20 -0.71 7.29 8.10
CA GLU A 20 -1.24 8.60 7.74
C GLU A 20 -0.42 9.26 6.63
N GLN A 21 0.91 9.31 6.77
CA GLN A 21 1.81 9.87 5.76
C GLN A 21 1.72 9.11 4.44
N PHE A 22 1.63 7.78 4.51
CA PHE A 22 1.50 6.96 3.32
C PHE A 22 0.14 7.15 2.63
N ALA A 23 -0.93 7.25 3.41
CA ALA A 23 -2.27 7.55 2.91
C ALA A 23 -2.30 8.91 2.18
N GLN A 24 -1.67 9.94 2.74
CA GLN A 24 -1.53 11.25 2.11
C GLN A 24 -0.79 11.18 0.77
N LYS A 25 0.33 10.44 0.69
CA LYS A 25 1.08 10.24 -0.57
C LYS A 25 0.25 9.53 -1.64
N LEU A 26 -0.57 8.57 -1.24
CA LEU A 26 -1.46 7.82 -2.13
C LEU A 26 -2.82 8.49 -2.35
N GLY A 27 -3.10 9.64 -1.73
CA GLY A 27 -4.39 10.32 -1.86
C GLY A 27 -5.59 9.47 -1.41
N ILE A 28 -5.41 8.63 -0.39
CA ILE A 28 -6.47 7.80 0.21
C ILE A 28 -6.56 8.07 1.72
N SER A 29 -7.57 7.51 2.40
CA SER A 29 -7.67 7.64 3.85
C SER A 29 -6.75 6.67 4.57
N ARG A 30 -6.28 7.05 5.77
CA ARG A 30 -5.48 6.19 6.66
C ARG A 30 -6.19 4.90 7.03
N ALA A 31 -7.52 4.93 7.17
CA ALA A 31 -8.34 3.74 7.40
C ALA A 31 -8.24 2.73 6.23
N ARG A 32 -8.21 3.20 4.97
CA ARG A 32 -8.02 2.31 3.80
C ARG A 32 -6.65 1.66 3.82
N VAL A 33 -5.58 2.41 4.11
CA VAL A 33 -4.23 1.86 4.28
C VAL A 33 -4.22 0.75 5.33
N GLY A 34 -4.78 1.00 6.53
CA GLY A 34 -4.85 0.00 7.58
C GLY A 34 -5.61 -1.27 7.16
N SER A 35 -6.75 -1.11 6.50
CA SER A 35 -7.53 -2.26 5.99
C SER A 35 -6.78 -3.09 4.94
N TYR A 36 -5.97 -2.46 4.09
CA TYR A 36 -5.11 -3.18 3.13
C TYR A 36 -3.98 -3.93 3.83
N GLU A 37 -3.27 -3.29 4.76
CA GLU A 37 -2.15 -3.91 5.47
C GLU A 37 -2.59 -5.06 6.40
N GLU A 38 -3.80 -4.99 6.92
CA GLU A 38 -4.39 -6.02 7.78
C GLU A 38 -5.13 -7.12 6.99
N SER A 39 -5.09 -7.08 5.65
CA SER A 39 -5.82 -8.00 4.76
C SER A 39 -7.35 -8.01 4.99
N ARG A 40 -7.94 -6.93 5.53
CA ARG A 40 -9.40 -6.80 5.70
C ARG A 40 -10.13 -6.44 4.41
N CYS A 41 -9.42 -5.76 3.51
CA CYS A 41 -9.94 -5.34 2.22
C CYS A 41 -8.80 -5.46 1.20
N GLU A 42 -9.13 -5.74 -0.06
CA GLU A 42 -8.14 -5.73 -1.13
C GLU A 42 -8.07 -4.34 -1.79
N PRO A 43 -6.85 -3.85 -2.11
CA PRO A 43 -6.69 -2.64 -2.90
C PRO A 43 -7.29 -2.83 -4.31
N PRO A 44 -8.00 -1.85 -4.87
CA PRO A 44 -8.41 -1.92 -6.26
C PRO A 44 -7.18 -1.87 -7.18
N ILE A 45 -7.28 -2.47 -8.37
CA ILE A 45 -6.17 -2.53 -9.34
C ILE A 45 -5.57 -1.15 -9.66
N ALA A 46 -6.41 -0.11 -9.76
CA ALA A 46 -5.94 1.26 -9.99
C ALA A 46 -5.01 1.78 -8.87
N LEU A 47 -5.25 1.36 -7.62
CA LEU A 47 -4.39 1.72 -6.49
C LEU A 47 -3.08 0.92 -6.52
N LEU A 48 -3.13 -0.35 -6.95
CA LEU A 48 -1.92 -1.17 -7.14
C LEU A 48 -1.03 -0.60 -8.25
N ILE A 49 -1.61 -0.18 -9.38
CA ILE A 49 -0.90 0.51 -10.45
C ILE A 49 -0.23 1.79 -9.90
N ARG A 50 -0.98 2.61 -9.18
CA ARG A 50 -0.43 3.84 -8.56
C ARG A 50 0.69 3.54 -7.57
N MET A 51 0.58 2.48 -6.76
CA MET A 51 1.65 2.05 -5.86
C MET A 51 2.88 1.57 -6.62
N SER A 52 2.68 0.81 -7.70
CA SER A 52 3.74 0.30 -8.58
C SER A 52 4.53 1.46 -9.21
N GLU A 53 3.83 2.46 -9.75
CA GLU A 53 4.43 3.68 -10.30
C GLU A 53 5.16 4.49 -9.22
N PHE A 54 4.53 4.65 -8.07
CA PHE A 54 5.05 5.46 -6.96
C PHE A 54 6.32 4.87 -6.33
N PHE A 55 6.38 3.53 -6.20
CA PHE A 55 7.53 2.83 -5.63
C PHE A 55 8.53 2.34 -6.69
N HIS A 56 8.23 2.51 -7.98
CA HIS A 56 9.01 1.98 -9.09
C HIS A 56 9.25 0.46 -8.99
N VAL A 57 8.21 -0.30 -8.64
CA VAL A 57 8.23 -1.76 -8.54
C VAL A 57 7.19 -2.36 -9.47
N ALA A 58 7.41 -3.58 -9.98
CA ALA A 58 6.39 -4.28 -10.77
C ALA A 58 5.13 -4.56 -9.94
N ILE A 59 3.95 -4.51 -10.55
CA ILE A 59 2.69 -4.86 -9.89
C ILE A 59 2.72 -6.30 -9.35
N ASP A 60 3.37 -7.23 -10.05
CA ASP A 60 3.53 -8.62 -9.60
C ASP A 60 4.44 -8.77 -8.37
N ALA A 61 5.25 -7.76 -8.08
CA ALA A 61 6.08 -7.68 -6.89
C ALA A 61 5.36 -7.03 -5.69
N LEU A 62 4.14 -6.49 -5.91
CA LEU A 62 3.31 -5.90 -4.86
C LEU A 62 2.52 -6.92 -4.05
#